data_AF-B2AK20-F1
#
_entry.id   AF-B2AK20-F1
#
_cell.length_a   1.000
_cell.length_b   1.000
_cell.length_c   1.000
_cell.angle_alpha   90.00
_cell.angle_beta   90.00
_cell.angle_gamma   90.00
#
_symmetry.space_group_name_H-M   'P 1'
#
loop_
_entity.id
_entity.type
_entity.pdbx_description
1 polymer ?
#
loop_
_entity_poly.entity_id
_entity_poly.type
_entity_poly.pdbx_seq_one_letter_code
_entity_poly.pdbx_strand_id
1 'polypeptide(L)'
;MFKLNTIEIEVGPVPAEEACAQVGRDDYSERSRRECAVYIRQLQRIFGNPDPTVLRFVRRGFPHELGRYHEVVAVITAEGADLFNESLLPSEWDHIARAELTWLRLQGKWRETVRARPSAIELVPDIFQRTEIPDFPNHPAAMWWALGFMPMPIGRAISIH
;
A
#
# COMPACT_ATOMS: atom_id res chain seq x y z
N MET A 1 -21.40 25.68 -2.93
CA MET A 1 -20.30 24.69 -3.01
C MET A 1 -19.20 25.32 -3.87
N PHE A 2 -18.21 25.95 -3.22
CA PHE A 2 -17.08 26.55 -3.94
C PHE A 2 -16.24 25.42 -4.52
N LYS A 3 -16.19 25.30 -5.85
CA LYS A 3 -15.15 24.51 -6.51
C LYS A 3 -13.85 25.28 -6.29
N LEU A 4 -12.98 24.77 -5.42
CA LEU A 4 -11.59 25.18 -5.43
C LEU A 4 -11.05 24.86 -6.82
N ASN A 5 -10.43 25.85 -7.48
CA ASN A 5 -9.72 25.59 -8.71
C ASN A 5 -8.53 24.69 -8.36
N THR A 6 -8.59 23.43 -8.79
CA THR A 6 -7.54 22.45 -8.59
C THR A 6 -6.83 22.13 -9.89
N ILE A 7 -5.52 21.96 -9.82
CA ILE A 7 -4.67 21.42 -10.87
C ILE A 7 -4.50 19.91 -10.58
N GLU A 8 -4.59 19.09 -11.61
CA GLU A 8 -4.34 17.65 -11.53
C GLU A 8 -3.09 17.31 -12.34
N ILE A 9 -2.14 16.59 -11.73
CA ILE A 9 -0.90 16.15 -12.36
C ILE A 9 -0.80 14.63 -12.22
N GLU A 10 -0.65 13.96 -13.35
CA GLU A 10 -0.39 12.52 -13.44
C GLU A 10 1.05 12.24 -12.98
N VAL A 11 1.21 11.40 -11.96
CA VAL A 11 2.52 11.02 -11.40
C VAL A 11 2.87 9.55 -11.68
N GLY A 12 2.00 8.85 -12.42
CA GLY A 12 2.17 7.44 -12.77
C GLY A 12 1.66 6.45 -11.72
N PRO A 13 1.66 5.14 -12.06
CA PRO A 13 1.14 4.08 -11.19
C PRO A 13 2.09 3.66 -10.05
N VAL A 14 3.40 3.87 -10.25
CA VAL A 14 4.54 3.46 -9.40
C VAL A 14 5.71 4.45 -9.61
N PRO A 15 6.79 4.39 -8.81
CA PRO A 15 8.03 5.13 -9.06
C PRO A 15 8.62 4.88 -10.45
N ALA A 16 9.30 5.87 -11.04
CA ALA A 16 9.62 5.90 -12.48
C ALA A 16 10.44 4.68 -12.99
N GLU A 17 11.34 4.13 -12.19
CA GLU A 17 12.22 3.01 -12.55
C GLU A 17 11.67 1.65 -12.09
N GLU A 18 10.46 1.61 -11.53
CA GLU A 18 9.87 0.38 -10.99
C GLU A 18 8.94 -0.32 -11.99
N ALA A 19 8.97 -1.65 -11.97
CA ALA A 19 8.07 -2.44 -12.80
C ALA A 19 6.62 -2.33 -12.29
N CYS A 20 5.72 -1.77 -13.11
CA CYS A 20 4.29 -1.65 -12.81
C CYS A 20 3.46 -2.84 -13.29
N ALA A 21 2.29 -3.03 -12.68
CA ALA A 21 1.28 -3.98 -13.18
C ALA A 21 0.95 -3.69 -14.65
N GLN A 22 0.89 -4.76 -15.46
CA GLN A 22 0.63 -4.68 -16.90
C GLN A 22 -0.81 -5.08 -17.21
N VAL A 23 -1.50 -4.24 -17.99
CA VAL A 23 -2.86 -4.52 -18.46
C VAL A 23 -2.86 -5.83 -19.27
N GLY A 24 -3.86 -6.68 -19.06
CA GLY A 24 -3.98 -7.99 -19.71
C GLY A 24 -3.44 -9.18 -18.90
N ARG A 25 -2.89 -8.94 -17.69
CA ARG A 25 -2.64 -10.02 -16.72
C ARG A 25 -3.84 -10.22 -15.80
N ASP A 26 -4.11 -11.47 -15.41
CA ASP A 26 -5.24 -11.83 -14.55
C ASP A 26 -5.22 -11.12 -13.19
N ASP A 27 -4.03 -10.80 -12.67
CA ASP A 27 -3.83 -10.12 -11.39
C ASP A 27 -3.78 -8.58 -11.50
N TYR A 28 -3.95 -8.01 -12.71
CA TYR A 28 -3.74 -6.59 -12.98
C TYR A 28 -4.56 -5.67 -12.07
N SER A 29 -5.86 -5.91 -11.95
CA SER A 29 -6.77 -5.04 -11.20
C SER A 29 -6.40 -4.99 -9.71
N GLU A 30 -6.12 -6.14 -9.11
CA GLU A 30 -5.71 -6.21 -7.70
C GLU A 30 -4.32 -5.61 -7.49
N ARG A 31 -3.38 -5.94 -8.37
CA ARG A 31 -1.99 -5.50 -8.26
C ARG A 31 -1.84 -4.00 -8.45
N SER A 32 -2.43 -3.43 -9.51
CA SER A 32 -2.40 -1.98 -9.78
C SER A 32 -2.99 -1.16 -8.63
N ARG A 33 -4.10 -1.65 -8.02
CA ARG A 33 -4.71 -0.98 -6.87
C ARG A 33 -3.80 -0.96 -5.65
N ARG A 34 -3.08 -2.07 -5.39
CA ARG A 34 -2.14 -2.17 -4.27
C ARG A 34 -0.92 -1.29 -4.50
N GLU A 35 -0.32 -1.36 -5.69
CA GLU A 35 0.81 -0.53 -6.10
C GLU A 35 0.50 0.97 -5.96
N CYS A 36 -0.61 1.45 -6.54
CA CYS A 36 -1.02 2.85 -6.40
C CYS A 36 -1.26 3.26 -4.93
N ALA A 37 -1.87 2.39 -4.13
CA ALA A 37 -2.12 2.70 -2.72
C ALA A 37 -0.82 2.84 -1.91
N VAL A 38 0.15 1.96 -2.16
CA VAL A 38 1.48 2.05 -1.53
C VAL A 38 2.22 3.29 -2.02
N TYR A 39 2.13 3.60 -3.32
CA TYR A 39 2.78 4.77 -3.90
C TYR A 39 2.23 6.08 -3.34
N ILE A 40 0.91 6.19 -3.18
CA ILE A 40 0.27 7.32 -2.49
C ILE A 40 0.86 7.52 -1.10
N ARG A 41 1.05 6.44 -0.32
CA ARG A 41 1.65 6.54 1.02
C ARG A 41 3.13 6.93 0.99
N GLN A 42 3.89 6.47 0.00
CA GLN A 42 5.28 6.92 -0.20
C GLN A 42 5.33 8.41 -0.55
N LEU A 43 4.50 8.87 -1.47
CA LEU A 43 4.40 10.29 -1.82
C LEU A 43 3.97 11.12 -0.61
N GLN A 44 2.97 10.68 0.16
CA GLN A 44 2.60 11.34 1.41
C GLN A 44 3.80 11.53 2.34
N ARG A 45 4.66 10.52 2.51
CA ARG A 45 5.89 10.65 3.33
C ARG A 45 6.88 11.64 2.75
N ILE A 46 7.17 11.54 1.45
CA ILE A 46 8.13 12.42 0.74
C ILE A 46 7.70 13.89 0.85
N PHE A 47 6.40 14.16 0.70
CA PHE A 47 5.81 15.49 0.78
C PHE A 47 5.45 15.93 2.20
N GLY A 48 5.93 15.22 3.23
CA GLY A 48 5.78 15.65 4.63
C GLY A 48 4.38 15.52 5.22
N ASN A 49 3.55 14.62 4.70
CA ASN A 49 2.13 14.43 5.02
C ASN A 49 1.33 15.74 4.90
N PRO A 50 1.22 16.29 3.68
CA PRO A 50 0.57 17.58 3.46
C PRO A 50 -0.90 17.53 3.86
N ASP A 51 -1.48 18.70 4.16
CA ASP A 51 -2.92 18.82 4.37
C ASP A 51 -3.65 18.38 3.07
N PRO A 52 -4.53 17.36 3.14
CA PRO A 52 -5.20 16.80 1.96
C PRO A 52 -6.17 17.77 1.29
N THR A 53 -6.50 18.89 1.93
CA THR A 53 -7.28 19.98 1.32
C THR A 53 -6.48 20.79 0.32
N VAL A 54 -5.16 20.92 0.49
CA VAL A 54 -4.29 21.72 -0.39
C VAL A 54 -3.50 20.87 -1.38
N LEU A 55 -3.02 19.69 -0.96
CA LEU A 55 -2.31 18.72 -1.78
C LEU A 55 -2.70 17.30 -1.34
N ARG A 56 -3.23 16.51 -2.28
CA ARG A 56 -3.49 15.09 -2.04
C ARG A 56 -3.15 14.23 -3.24
N PHE A 57 -2.75 13.00 -2.97
CA PHE A 57 -2.51 11.99 -3.99
C PHE A 57 -3.69 11.02 -4.03
N VAL A 58 -4.26 10.81 -5.21
CA VAL A 58 -5.44 9.96 -5.39
C VAL A 58 -5.22 8.96 -6.51
N ARG A 59 -5.82 7.79 -6.39
CA ARG A 59 -5.86 6.83 -7.51
C ARG A 59 -6.96 7.25 -8.48
N ARG A 60 -6.62 7.48 -9.74
CA ARG A 60 -7.56 7.68 -10.85
C ARG A 60 -7.50 6.48 -11.78
N GLY A 61 -8.63 6.19 -12.44
CA GLY A 61 -8.73 5.12 -13.42
C GLY A 61 -9.15 5.68 -14.76
N PHE A 62 -8.34 5.50 -15.78
CA PHE A 62 -8.57 6.01 -17.13
C PHE A 62 -8.96 4.86 -18.08
N PRO A 63 -9.87 5.12 -19.04
CA PRO A 63 -10.31 4.10 -19.99
C PRO A 63 -9.19 3.76 -20.99
N HIS A 64 -9.00 2.46 -21.24
CA HIS A 64 -8.11 1.92 -22.27
C HIS A 64 -8.80 0.74 -22.98
N GLU A 65 -8.32 0.36 -24.18
CA GLU A 65 -8.93 -0.68 -25.02
C GLU A 65 -9.02 -2.06 -24.35
N LEU A 66 -8.11 -2.33 -23.40
CA LEU A 66 -7.97 -3.60 -22.68
C LEU A 66 -8.47 -3.55 -21.22
N GLY A 67 -9.13 -2.46 -20.82
CA GLY A 67 -9.62 -2.26 -19.46
C GLY A 67 -9.35 -0.85 -18.92
N ARG A 68 -9.51 -0.64 -17.62
CA ARG A 68 -9.16 0.65 -17.00
C ARG A 68 -7.74 0.58 -16.47
N TYR A 69 -6.89 1.51 -16.87
CA TYR A 69 -5.57 1.65 -16.28
C TYR A 69 -5.62 2.61 -15.09
N HIS A 70 -4.86 2.33 -14.03
CA HIS A 70 -4.84 3.15 -12.83
C HIS A 70 -3.56 3.95 -12.73
N GLU A 71 -3.65 5.21 -12.33
CA GLU A 71 -2.51 6.03 -11.91
C GLU A 71 -2.74 6.69 -10.58
N VAL A 72 -1.64 7.16 -9.99
CA VAL A 72 -1.69 8.18 -8.96
C VAL A 72 -1.69 9.55 -9.62
N VAL A 73 -2.56 10.43 -9.11
CA VAL A 73 -2.72 11.81 -9.55
C VAL A 73 -2.54 12.72 -8.33
N ALA A 74 -1.67 13.70 -8.45
CA ALA A 74 -1.56 14.80 -7.50
C ALA A 74 -2.67 15.81 -7.78
N VAL A 75 -3.51 16.08 -6.79
CA VAL A 75 -4.56 17.10 -6.85
C VAL A 75 -4.14 18.26 -5.97
N ILE A 76 -3.94 19.41 -6.59
CA ILE A 76 -3.28 20.56 -5.99
C ILE A 76 -4.22 21.77 -6.08
N THR A 77 -4.42 22.47 -4.99
CA THR A 77 -5.06 23.79 -5.01
C THR A 77 -4.05 24.89 -5.32
N ALA A 78 -4.51 26.12 -5.55
CA ALA A 78 -3.61 27.27 -5.68
C ALA A 78 -2.70 27.46 -4.45
N GLU A 79 -3.20 27.18 -3.25
CA GLU A 79 -2.45 27.26 -1.99
C GLU A 79 -1.38 26.17 -1.86
N GLY A 80 -1.61 25.02 -2.50
CA GLY A 80 -0.69 23.88 -2.48
C GLY A 80 0.35 23.89 -3.60
N ALA A 81 0.36 24.92 -4.47
CA ALA A 81 1.23 24.96 -5.66
C ALA A 81 2.72 24.83 -5.31
N ASP A 82 3.16 25.51 -4.23
CA ASP A 82 4.56 25.46 -3.79
C ASP A 82 4.91 24.18 -3.00
N LEU A 83 3.91 23.38 -2.63
CA LEU A 83 4.12 22.11 -1.92
C LEU A 83 4.49 20.97 -2.87
N PHE A 84 4.01 21.03 -4.12
CA PHE A 84 4.28 19.99 -5.11
C PHE A 84 5.50 20.37 -5.95
N ASN A 85 6.51 19.51 -5.93
CA ASN A 85 7.68 19.60 -6.78
C ASN A 85 7.92 18.25 -7.44
N GLU A 86 7.81 18.22 -8.76
CA GLU A 86 7.99 17.01 -9.58
C GLU A 86 9.39 16.39 -9.40
N SER A 87 10.40 17.20 -9.06
CA SER A 87 11.76 16.69 -8.81
C SER A 87 11.87 15.81 -7.55
N LEU A 88 10.85 15.84 -6.68
CA LEU A 88 10.78 14.99 -5.48
C LEU A 88 10.10 13.65 -5.76
N LEU A 89 9.55 13.43 -6.97
CA LEU A 89 8.99 12.14 -7.32
C LEU A 89 10.09 11.08 -7.28
N PRO A 90 9.87 9.96 -6.57
CA PRO A 90 10.90 8.97 -6.39
C PRO A 90 11.09 8.16 -7.68
N SER A 91 12.34 7.82 -7.98
CA SER A 91 12.66 6.84 -9.03
C SER A 91 12.35 5.41 -8.59
N GLU A 92 12.46 5.12 -7.28
CA GLU A 92 12.33 3.76 -6.73
C GLU A 92 11.41 3.69 -5.49
N TRP A 93 10.98 2.48 -5.12
CA TRP A 93 10.28 2.27 -3.85
C TRP A 93 11.19 2.50 -2.65
N ASP A 94 10.69 3.25 -1.66
CA ASP A 94 11.36 3.32 -0.35
C ASP A 94 11.24 1.98 0.41
N HIS A 95 12.05 1.80 1.46
CA HIS A 95 12.05 0.54 2.22
C HIS A 95 10.70 0.24 2.89
N ILE A 96 9.92 1.26 3.25
CA ILE A 96 8.60 1.09 3.86
C ILE A 96 7.62 0.55 2.83
N ALA A 97 7.63 1.10 1.62
CA ALA A 97 6.82 0.66 0.49
C ALA A 97 7.18 -0.76 0.05
N ARG A 98 8.47 -1.10 -0.03
CA ARG A 98 8.92 -2.47 -0.33
C ARG A 98 8.45 -3.47 0.73
N ALA A 99 8.54 -3.12 2.01
CA ALA A 99 8.05 -3.95 3.10
C ALA A 99 6.52 -4.13 3.03
N GLU A 100 5.80 -3.06 2.74
CA GLU A 100 4.34 -3.07 2.61
C GLU A 100 3.86 -3.93 1.43
N LEU A 101 4.46 -3.79 0.25
CA LEU A 101 4.16 -4.63 -0.91
C LEU A 101 4.43 -6.12 -0.61
N THR A 102 5.53 -6.40 0.09
CA THR A 102 5.88 -7.76 0.54
C THR A 102 4.83 -8.29 1.51
N TRP A 103 4.39 -7.48 2.48
CA TRP A 103 3.34 -7.85 3.42
C TRP A 103 2.03 -8.17 2.72
N LEU A 104 1.55 -7.29 1.83
CA LEU A 104 0.32 -7.48 1.08
C LEU A 104 0.36 -8.76 0.22
N ARG A 105 1.52 -9.08 -0.36
CA ARG A 105 1.72 -10.33 -1.10
C ARG A 105 1.61 -11.56 -0.19
N LEU A 106 2.27 -11.54 0.97
CA LEU A 106 2.23 -12.63 1.94
C LEU A 106 0.82 -12.82 2.51
N GLN A 107 0.14 -11.72 2.83
CA GLN A 107 -1.24 -11.72 3.30
C GLN A 107 -2.19 -12.34 2.25
N GLY A 108 -2.03 -11.98 0.98
CA GLY A 108 -2.80 -12.57 -0.12
C GLY A 108 -2.61 -14.09 -0.22
N LYS A 109 -1.35 -14.53 -0.25
CA LYS A 109 -1.01 -15.97 -0.27
C LYS A 109 -1.58 -16.73 0.93
N TRP A 110 -1.51 -16.13 2.12
CA TRP A 110 -2.08 -16.72 3.32
C TRP A 110 -3.60 -16.89 3.19
N ARG A 111 -4.31 -15.84 2.75
CA ARG A 111 -5.77 -15.89 2.55
C ARG A 111 -6.17 -16.97 1.54
N GLU A 112 -5.43 -17.07 0.43
CA GLU A 112 -5.65 -18.11 -0.58
C GLU A 112 -5.43 -19.52 0.01
N THR A 113 -4.30 -19.72 0.70
CA THR A 113 -3.92 -21.02 1.26
C THR A 113 -4.89 -21.48 2.34
N VAL A 114 -5.26 -20.60 3.27
CA VAL A 114 -6.19 -20.90 4.37
C VAL A 114 -7.62 -21.12 3.84
N ARG A 115 -8.08 -20.32 2.87
CA ARG A 115 -9.39 -20.55 2.24
C ARG A 115 -9.44 -21.87 1.48
N ALA A 116 -8.38 -22.22 0.75
CA ALA A 116 -8.31 -23.46 -0.02
C ALA A 116 -8.20 -24.71 0.87
N ARG A 117 -7.59 -24.57 2.06
CA ARG A 117 -7.44 -25.66 3.03
C ARG A 117 -7.60 -25.11 4.44
N PRO A 118 -8.82 -25.14 5.02
CA PRO A 118 -9.05 -24.66 6.38
C PRO A 118 -8.16 -25.34 7.43
N SER A 119 -7.76 -26.60 7.24
CA SER A 119 -6.80 -27.30 8.11
C SER A 119 -5.38 -26.72 8.08
N ALA A 120 -5.05 -25.86 7.11
CA ALA A 120 -3.77 -25.13 7.10
C ALA A 120 -3.68 -24.09 8.23
N ILE A 121 -4.81 -23.70 8.84
CA ILE A 121 -4.82 -22.80 10.00
C ILE A 121 -4.08 -23.43 11.20
N GLU A 122 -4.05 -24.76 11.29
CA GLU A 122 -3.35 -25.51 12.33
C GLU A 122 -1.81 -25.36 12.29
N LEU A 123 -1.26 -24.89 11.16
CA LEU A 123 0.16 -24.59 10.97
C LEU A 123 0.51 -23.13 11.30
N VAL A 124 -0.50 -22.27 11.47
CA VAL A 124 -0.34 -20.85 11.79
C VAL A 124 -0.19 -20.73 13.31
N PRO A 125 0.81 -20.03 13.87
CA PRO A 125 0.89 -19.80 15.30
C PRO A 125 -0.36 -19.07 15.83
N ASP A 126 -0.87 -19.46 16.99
CA ASP A 126 -2.15 -19.00 17.56
C ASP A 126 -2.29 -17.47 17.65
N ILE A 127 -1.18 -16.74 17.86
CA ILE A 127 -1.18 -15.27 17.86
C ILE A 127 -1.64 -14.66 16.53
N PHE A 128 -1.43 -15.38 15.43
CA PHE A 128 -1.83 -15.00 14.07
C PHE A 128 -3.13 -15.70 13.62
N GLN A 129 -3.72 -16.58 14.45
CA GLN A 129 -5.03 -17.18 14.21
C GLN A 129 -6.18 -16.28 14.71
N ARG A 130 -5.88 -15.17 15.37
CA ARG A 130 -6.88 -14.16 15.75
C ARG A 130 -7.63 -13.68 14.51
N THR A 131 -8.87 -13.23 14.72
CA THR A 131 -9.86 -12.90 13.66
C THR A 131 -9.36 -11.93 12.59
N GLU A 132 -8.31 -11.16 12.87
CA GLU A 132 -7.76 -10.15 11.96
C GLU A 132 -6.25 -10.32 11.80
N ILE A 133 -5.80 -10.45 10.54
CA ILE A 133 -4.38 -10.38 10.18
C ILE A 133 -3.90 -8.96 10.48
N PRO A 134 -2.75 -8.75 11.13
CA PRO A 134 -2.18 -7.44 11.38
C PRO A 134 -2.17 -6.51 10.16
N ASP A 135 -2.62 -5.27 10.33
CA ASP A 135 -2.48 -4.22 9.31
C ASP A 135 -1.07 -3.62 9.36
N PHE A 136 -0.28 -3.81 8.30
CA PHE A 136 1.00 -3.11 8.14
C PHE A 136 0.77 -1.78 7.39
N PRO A 137 1.43 -0.65 7.76
CA PRO A 137 2.44 -0.49 8.81
C PRO A 137 1.88 -0.17 10.21
N ASN A 138 0.56 -0.07 10.38
CA ASN A 138 -0.06 0.52 11.59
C ASN A 138 -0.32 -0.46 12.75
N HIS A 139 0.16 -1.71 12.68
CA HIS A 139 -0.05 -2.67 13.75
C HIS A 139 0.83 -2.38 14.96
N PRO A 140 0.28 -2.21 16.18
CA PRO A 140 1.05 -1.81 17.36
C PRO A 140 2.17 -2.79 17.71
N ALA A 141 1.99 -4.10 17.46
CA ALA A 141 3.05 -5.09 17.69
C ALA A 141 4.09 -5.19 16.56
N ALA A 142 3.79 -4.68 15.35
CA ALA A 142 4.73 -4.76 14.23
C ALA A 142 5.98 -3.92 14.50
N MET A 143 5.81 -2.74 15.11
CA MET A 143 6.92 -1.91 15.57
C MET A 143 7.77 -2.64 16.63
N TRP A 144 7.13 -3.31 17.59
CA TRP A 144 7.85 -4.00 18.67
C TRP A 144 8.61 -5.23 18.17
N TRP A 145 8.07 -5.98 17.21
CA TRP A 145 8.80 -7.06 16.54
C TRP A 145 9.97 -6.54 15.70
N ALA A 146 9.77 -5.48 14.92
CA ALA A 146 10.84 -4.88 14.11
C ALA A 146 12.02 -4.37 14.96
N LEU A 147 11.73 -3.89 16.16
CA LEU A 147 12.73 -3.41 17.12
C LEU A 147 13.29 -4.53 18.04
N GLY A 148 12.83 -5.78 17.87
CA GLY A 148 13.26 -6.91 18.70
C GLY A 148 12.79 -6.85 20.17
N PHE A 149 11.86 -5.97 20.50
CA PHE A 149 11.29 -5.84 21.84
C PHE A 149 10.32 -6.94 22.20
N MET A 150 9.80 -7.66 21.20
CA MET A 150 8.97 -8.83 21.41
C MET A 150 9.59 -10.02 20.68
N PRO A 151 9.81 -11.16 21.35
CA PRO A 151 10.30 -12.34 20.66
C PRO A 151 9.28 -12.79 19.62
N MET A 152 9.77 -13.24 18.47
CA MET A 152 8.92 -13.95 17.52
C MET A 152 8.36 -15.19 18.22
N PRO A 153 7.06 -15.52 18.08
CA PRO A 153 6.52 -16.72 18.68
C PRO A 153 7.22 -17.94 18.08
N ILE A 154 7.99 -18.66 18.90
CA ILE A 154 8.65 -19.91 18.52
C ILE A 154 7.73 -21.05 18.95
N GLY A 155 6.84 -21.51 18.03
CA GLY A 155 5.96 -22.66 18.24
C GLY A 155 4.46 -22.33 18.40
N ARG A 156 3.62 -23.38 18.48
CA ARG A 156 2.20 -23.25 18.88
C ARG A 156 2.16 -22.65 20.28
N ALA A 157 1.46 -21.54 20.46
CA ALA A 157 1.26 -20.98 21.79
C ALA A 157 0.33 -21.93 22.54
N ILE A 158 0.90 -22.77 23.40
CA ILE A 158 0.11 -23.54 24.36
C ILE A 158 -0.75 -22.53 25.14
N SER A 159 -2.07 -22.61 24.93
CA SER A 159 -3.04 -21.79 25.66
C SER A 159 -2.80 -21.97 27.15
N ILE A 160 -2.49 -20.88 27.84
CA ILE A 160 -2.59 -20.84 29.29
C ILE A 160 -4.04 -20.45 29.56
N HIS A 161 -4.78 -21.41 30.11
CA HIS A 161 -6.19 -21.29 30.52
C HIS A 161 -6.41 -20.21 31.58
#